data_AF-A0A4V2JG53-F1
#
_entry.id   AF-A0A4V2JG53-F1
#
_cell.length_a   1.000
_cell.length_b   1.000
_cell.length_c   1.000
_cell.angle_alpha   90.00
_cell.angle_beta   90.00
_cell.angle_gamma   90.00
#
_symmetry.space_group_name_H-M   'P 1'
#
loop_
_entity.id
_entity.type
_entity.pdbx_description
1 polymer ?
#
loop_
_entity_poly.entity_id
_entity_poly.type
_entity_poly.pdbx_seq_one_letter_code
_entity_poly.pdbx_strand_id
1 'polypeptide(L)'
;MNSQSDLYKRLLKLYPVKIVKEVFDPEGTTQAEIIEEIPINQPALAIRQFAIENHNYTKQHVYLYKINAAFNRAGFNLNAVPFDAESEIIQDGGYVFSFLPTVDYDVTLGDPYAETSLGFYQPTTLTIKGTSVIIQSTIMEKNLESYFPGRKVYESKKIEGEDYFVSLLIANLETFYQVEALDFNKGIKSLWHDDSVDSKYAKWKKSSSTATESMDEEYTLKEKYPDLYKELIKAPLGRTIFKNIKDTENINSHFSADPTKGTITISIYPDDLDQTKNVINKILSNN
;
A
#
# COMPACT_ATOMS: atom_id res chain seq x y z
N MET A 1 -7.46 23.89 -9.15
CA MET A 1 -7.30 22.45 -9.39
C MET A 1 -6.07 21.87 -8.69
N ASN A 2 -4.96 22.59 -8.50
CA ASN A 2 -3.88 22.15 -7.62
C ASN A 2 -3.65 23.13 -6.46
N SER A 3 -4.72 23.77 -5.97
CA SER A 3 -4.61 24.52 -4.72
C SER A 3 -4.36 23.55 -3.56
N GLN A 4 -3.80 24.04 -2.46
CA GLN A 4 -3.58 23.22 -1.28
C GLN A 4 -4.87 22.54 -0.78
N SER A 5 -5.99 23.28 -0.84
CA SER A 5 -7.31 22.74 -0.52
C SER A 5 -7.70 21.58 -1.46
N ASP A 6 -7.47 21.71 -2.78
CA ASP A 6 -7.74 20.64 -3.75
C ASP A 6 -6.94 19.37 -3.44
N LEU A 7 -5.66 19.51 -3.05
CA LEU A 7 -4.81 18.38 -2.68
C LEU A 7 -5.32 17.67 -1.43
N TYR A 8 -5.75 18.42 -0.41
CA TYR A 8 -6.32 17.85 0.82
C TYR A 8 -7.65 17.14 0.57
N LYS A 9 -8.50 17.69 -0.29
CA LYS A 9 -9.74 17.01 -0.69
C LYS A 9 -9.44 15.65 -1.32
N ARG A 10 -8.45 15.58 -2.20
CA ARG A 10 -8.01 14.34 -2.84
C ARG A 10 -7.38 13.37 -1.85
N LEU A 11 -6.56 13.86 -0.92
CA LEU A 11 -5.96 13.07 0.14
C LEU A 11 -7.03 12.37 0.99
N LEU A 12 -8.06 13.11 1.41
CA LEU A 12 -9.17 12.54 2.21
C LEU A 12 -9.96 11.46 1.47
N LYS A 13 -10.04 11.52 0.13
CA LYS A 13 -10.68 10.47 -0.69
C LYS A 13 -9.94 9.12 -0.64
N LEU A 14 -8.68 9.09 -0.21
CA LEU A 14 -7.90 7.85 -0.10
C LEU A 14 -8.33 6.98 1.09
N TYR A 15 -9.14 7.51 2.00
CA TYR A 15 -9.53 6.85 3.25
C TYR A 15 -11.00 6.43 3.22
N PRO A 16 -11.38 5.39 3.99
CA PRO A 16 -12.78 5.07 4.22
C PRO A 16 -13.52 6.27 4.82
N VAL A 17 -14.69 6.59 4.27
CA VAL A 17 -15.51 7.74 4.74
C VAL A 17 -15.84 7.64 6.23
N LYS A 18 -16.03 6.41 6.73
CA LYS A 18 -16.25 6.15 8.15
C LYS A 18 -15.12 6.72 9.02
N ILE A 19 -13.86 6.44 8.67
CA ILE A 19 -12.69 6.89 9.43
C ILE A 19 -12.53 8.41 9.35
N VAL A 20 -12.77 8.99 8.17
CA VAL A 20 -12.76 10.46 7.99
C VAL A 20 -13.80 11.13 8.89
N LYS A 21 -15.02 10.57 8.97
CA LYS A 21 -16.08 11.07 9.85
C LYS A 21 -15.72 10.95 11.32
N GLU A 22 -15.20 9.80 11.73
CA GLU A 22 -14.83 9.54 13.14
C GLU A 22 -13.78 10.52 13.67
N VAL A 23 -12.83 10.95 12.83
CA VAL A 23 -11.75 11.85 13.26
C VAL A 23 -12.15 13.33 13.19
N PHE A 24 -12.83 13.75 12.13
CA PHE A 24 -13.10 15.17 11.90
C PHE A 24 -14.48 15.65 12.33
N ASP A 25 -15.40 14.72 12.61
CA ASP A 25 -16.80 14.99 12.98
C ASP A 25 -17.49 16.07 12.11
N PRO A 26 -17.48 15.92 10.76
CA PRO A 26 -18.04 16.91 9.85
C PRO A 26 -19.59 16.89 9.90
N GLU A 27 -20.21 18.05 9.66
CA GLU A 27 -21.68 18.15 9.59
C GLU A 27 -22.25 17.55 8.30
N GLY A 28 -21.44 17.48 7.23
CA GLY A 28 -21.83 16.94 5.93
C GLY A 28 -22.39 15.51 5.99
N THR A 29 -23.46 15.27 5.24
CA THR A 29 -24.12 13.95 5.20
C THR A 29 -23.53 13.05 4.13
N THR A 30 -23.17 13.62 2.99
CA THR A 30 -22.57 12.92 1.85
C THR A 30 -21.05 13.00 1.86
N GLN A 31 -20.37 12.03 1.23
CA GLN A 31 -18.91 12.05 1.09
C GLN A 31 -18.40 13.34 0.40
N ALA A 32 -19.14 13.86 -0.58
CA ALA A 32 -18.76 15.07 -1.28
C ALA A 32 -18.78 16.28 -0.34
N GLU A 33 -19.85 16.46 0.44
CA GLU A 33 -19.98 17.55 1.42
C GLU A 33 -18.86 17.51 2.46
N ILE A 34 -18.60 16.34 3.03
CA ILE A 34 -17.57 16.12 4.06
C ILE A 34 -16.18 16.53 3.56
N ILE A 35 -15.84 16.09 2.35
CA ILE A 35 -14.53 16.35 1.77
C ILE A 35 -14.35 17.82 1.41
N GLU A 36 -15.44 18.50 1.03
CA GLU A 36 -15.43 19.95 0.79
C GLU A 36 -15.31 20.75 2.10
N GLU A 37 -15.96 20.30 3.17
CA GLU A 37 -16.02 20.96 4.48
C GLU A 37 -14.68 20.93 5.23
N ILE A 38 -14.03 19.75 5.30
CA ILE A 38 -12.86 19.55 6.18
C ILE A 38 -11.72 20.55 5.88
N PRO A 39 -11.28 20.77 4.63
CA PRO A 39 -10.20 21.72 4.35
C PRO A 39 -10.53 23.19 4.64
N ILE A 40 -11.81 23.52 4.86
CA ILE A 40 -12.27 24.88 5.24
C ILE A 40 -12.18 25.04 6.76
N ASN A 41 -12.59 24.00 7.50
CA ASN A 41 -12.78 24.07 8.94
C ASN A 41 -11.58 23.53 9.75
N GLN A 42 -10.69 22.77 9.11
CA GLN A 42 -9.57 22.11 9.77
C GLN A 42 -8.22 22.69 9.33
N PRO A 43 -7.27 22.86 10.25
CA PRO A 43 -5.94 23.32 9.89
C PRO A 43 -5.23 22.28 9.01
N ALA A 44 -4.44 22.77 8.05
CA ALA A 44 -3.62 21.96 7.16
C ALA A 44 -2.81 20.86 7.88
N LEU A 45 -2.24 21.19 9.04
CA LEU A 45 -1.46 20.26 9.85
C LEU A 45 -2.30 19.09 10.37
N ALA A 46 -3.56 19.31 10.78
CA ALA A 46 -4.43 18.25 11.25
C ALA A 46 -4.77 17.25 10.13
N ILE A 47 -4.98 17.73 8.91
CA ILE A 47 -5.26 16.88 7.74
C ILE A 47 -4.04 16.01 7.38
N ARG A 48 -2.84 16.60 7.42
CA ARG A 48 -1.58 15.87 7.19
C ARG A 48 -1.33 14.84 8.29
N GLN A 49 -1.52 15.22 9.56
CA GLN A 49 -1.36 14.31 10.69
C GLN A 49 -2.35 13.14 10.61
N PHE A 50 -3.62 13.41 10.29
CA PHE A 50 -4.62 12.38 10.03
C PHE A 50 -4.13 11.38 8.99
N ALA A 51 -3.60 11.85 7.86
CA ALA A 51 -3.12 10.98 6.80
C ALA A 51 -1.95 10.08 7.24
N ILE A 52 -1.06 10.60 8.08
CA ILE A 52 0.06 9.81 8.61
C ILE A 52 -0.41 8.77 9.63
N GLU A 53 -1.24 9.18 10.60
CA GLU A 53 -1.72 8.31 11.69
C GLU A 53 -2.66 7.21 11.17
N ASN A 54 -3.42 7.50 10.12
CA ASN A 54 -4.41 6.59 9.56
C ASN A 54 -3.95 5.90 8.28
N HIS A 55 -2.66 6.00 7.91
CA HIS A 55 -2.15 5.46 6.66
C HIS A 55 -2.55 3.99 6.47
N ASN A 56 -2.55 3.16 7.52
CA ASN A 56 -2.92 1.74 7.42
C ASN A 56 -4.40 1.47 7.08
N TYR A 57 -5.28 2.46 7.07
CA TYR A 57 -6.64 2.32 6.55
C TYR A 57 -6.74 2.48 5.04
N THR A 58 -5.67 2.87 4.33
CA THR A 58 -5.71 3.00 2.88
C THR A 58 -5.56 1.65 2.18
N LYS A 59 -5.88 1.62 0.89
CA LYS A 59 -5.43 0.55 -0.01
C LYS A 59 -3.94 0.75 -0.27
N GLN A 60 -3.14 -0.31 -0.26
CA GLN A 60 -1.69 -0.19 -0.24
C GLN A 60 -0.97 -1.23 -1.10
N HIS A 61 0.15 -0.85 -1.68
CA HIS A 61 1.23 -1.79 -1.96
C HIS A 61 2.24 -1.76 -0.82
N VAL A 62 2.74 -2.93 -0.49
CA VAL A 62 3.77 -3.13 0.53
C VAL A 62 4.94 -3.82 -0.13
N TYR A 63 6.12 -3.26 0.04
CA TYR A 63 7.37 -3.78 -0.48
C TYR A 63 8.26 -4.17 0.70
N LEU A 64 8.75 -5.41 0.68
CA LEU A 64 9.55 -6.02 1.71
C LEU A 64 10.95 -6.23 1.15
N TYR A 65 11.93 -5.64 1.81
CA TYR A 65 13.34 -5.75 1.48
C TYR A 65 14.15 -6.19 2.70
N LYS A 66 15.36 -6.66 2.44
CA LYS A 66 16.37 -6.96 3.45
C LYS A 66 17.64 -6.20 3.13
N ILE A 67 18.27 -5.67 4.17
CA ILE A 67 19.62 -5.11 4.11
C ILE A 67 20.65 -6.08 4.70
N ASN A 68 21.89 -6.02 4.21
CA ASN A 68 22.96 -6.93 4.60
C ASN A 68 23.56 -6.69 6.00
N ALA A 69 23.18 -5.60 6.69
CA ALA A 69 23.63 -5.27 8.04
C ALA A 69 22.50 -4.62 8.85
N ALA A 70 22.66 -4.51 10.17
CA ALA A 70 21.71 -3.78 11.00
C ALA A 70 21.68 -2.29 10.60
N PHE A 71 20.48 -1.73 10.54
CA PHE A 71 20.28 -0.33 10.19
C PHE A 71 20.96 0.62 11.19
N ASN A 72 21.65 1.62 10.65
CA ASN A 72 22.31 2.68 11.40
C ASN A 72 21.73 4.02 10.95
N ARG A 73 20.92 4.63 11.83
CA ARG A 73 20.26 5.91 11.58
C ARG A 73 21.21 7.03 11.18
N ALA A 74 22.44 7.03 11.69
CA ALA A 74 23.43 8.08 11.38
C ALA A 74 23.90 8.05 9.92
N GLY A 75 23.83 6.89 9.26
CA GLY A 75 24.13 6.77 7.82
C GLY A 75 22.96 7.20 6.94
N PHE A 76 21.73 7.17 7.43
CA PHE A 76 20.55 7.43 6.60
C PHE A 76 20.27 8.93 6.45
N ASN A 77 20.37 9.44 5.23
CA ASN A 77 20.14 10.86 4.92
C ASN A 77 18.75 11.09 4.33
N LEU A 78 17.82 11.61 5.14
CA LEU A 78 16.47 11.96 4.66
C LEU A 78 16.47 13.06 3.59
N ASN A 79 17.50 13.91 3.55
CA ASN A 79 17.59 14.98 2.54
C ASN A 79 18.05 14.48 1.17
N ALA A 80 18.39 13.19 1.03
CA ALA A 80 18.76 12.59 -0.24
C ALA A 80 17.55 12.23 -1.12
N VAL A 81 16.32 12.31 -0.57
CA VAL A 81 15.08 12.15 -1.33
C VAL A 81 14.41 13.52 -1.54
N PRO A 82 13.70 13.75 -2.66
CA PRO A 82 13.14 15.06 -3.04
C PRO A 82 11.85 15.41 -2.27
N PHE A 83 11.58 14.77 -1.14
CA PHE A 83 10.40 14.96 -0.33
C PHE A 83 10.75 14.87 1.15
N ASP A 84 10.15 15.75 1.95
CA ASP A 84 10.41 15.81 3.38
C ASP A 84 9.73 14.67 4.14
N ALA A 85 10.37 14.19 5.21
CA ALA A 85 9.70 13.34 6.17
C ALA A 85 8.72 14.17 6.99
N GLU A 86 7.45 13.78 6.98
CA GLU A 86 6.40 14.36 7.83
C GLU A 86 6.62 14.00 9.30
N SER A 87 7.12 12.80 9.55
CA SER A 87 7.43 12.31 10.90
C SER A 87 8.52 11.26 10.89
N GLU A 88 9.27 11.20 11.98
CA GLU A 88 10.18 10.11 12.32
C GLU A 88 9.85 9.64 13.74
N ILE A 89 9.49 8.36 13.89
CA ILE A 89 9.22 7.75 15.19
C ILE A 89 10.10 6.52 15.40
N ILE A 90 10.48 6.28 16.66
CA ILE A 90 11.15 5.05 17.06
C ILE A 90 10.10 4.13 17.68
N GLN A 91 9.91 2.94 17.10
CA GLN A 91 8.91 1.97 17.54
C GLN A 91 9.50 0.56 17.53
N ASP A 92 9.36 -0.16 18.64
CA ASP A 92 9.80 -1.55 18.82
C ASP A 92 11.25 -1.83 18.38
N GLY A 93 12.16 -0.87 18.66
CA GLY A 93 13.57 -0.96 18.27
C GLY A 93 13.85 -0.75 16.78
N GLY A 94 12.86 -0.27 16.02
CA GLY A 94 13.00 0.17 14.63
C GLY A 94 12.65 1.65 14.46
N TYR A 95 12.84 2.14 13.24
CA TYR A 95 12.49 3.49 12.81
C TYR A 95 11.32 3.43 11.84
N VAL A 96 10.37 4.34 11.99
CA VAL A 96 9.28 4.54 11.05
C VAL A 96 9.33 5.98 10.57
N PHE A 97 9.54 6.14 9.27
CA PHE A 97 9.53 7.43 8.57
C PHE A 97 8.25 7.52 7.76
N SER A 98 7.53 8.62 7.90
CA SER A 98 6.30 8.87 7.16
C SER A 98 6.50 10.03 6.20
N PHE A 99 6.04 9.87 4.98
CA PHE A 99 6.18 10.82 3.89
C PHE A 99 4.84 11.08 3.25
N LEU A 100 4.70 12.26 2.67
CA LEU A 100 3.54 12.67 1.90
C LEU A 100 3.96 13.24 0.53
N PRO A 101 4.65 12.46 -0.32
CA PRO A 101 5.07 12.91 -1.64
C PRO A 101 3.85 13.32 -2.48
N THR A 102 4.07 14.28 -3.38
CA THR A 102 3.08 14.70 -4.36
C THR A 102 3.33 13.99 -5.68
N VAL A 103 2.27 13.49 -6.30
CA VAL A 103 2.29 12.80 -7.58
C VAL A 103 1.46 13.57 -8.56
N ASP A 104 2.05 13.90 -9.69
CA ASP A 104 1.38 14.67 -10.73
C ASP A 104 0.89 13.77 -11.86
N TYR A 105 -0.25 14.14 -12.42
CA TYR A 105 -0.79 13.58 -13.65
C TYR A 105 -0.93 14.69 -14.67
N ASP A 106 -0.25 14.56 -15.82
CA ASP A 106 -0.57 15.35 -17.00
C ASP A 106 -1.85 14.79 -17.62
N VAL A 107 -2.82 15.65 -17.89
CA VAL A 107 -4.15 15.26 -18.38
C VAL A 107 -4.54 16.10 -19.60
N THR A 108 -4.96 15.40 -20.64
CA THR A 108 -5.48 15.99 -21.87
C THR A 108 -7.01 15.92 -21.87
N LEU A 109 -7.65 17.07 -21.87
CA LEU A 109 -9.10 17.24 -21.79
C LEU A 109 -9.70 17.58 -23.15
N GLY A 110 -10.92 17.08 -23.38
CA GLY A 110 -11.72 17.40 -24.55
C GLY A 110 -12.62 18.63 -24.41
N ASP A 111 -12.99 19.16 -25.58
CA ASP A 111 -14.11 20.06 -25.85
C ASP A 111 -14.35 21.19 -24.82
N PRO A 112 -13.59 22.31 -24.89
CA PRO A 112 -12.46 22.57 -25.79
C PRO A 112 -11.20 21.79 -25.37
N TYR A 113 -10.29 21.56 -26.32
CA TYR A 113 -9.01 20.91 -26.01
C TYR A 113 -8.22 21.73 -24.97
N ALA A 114 -7.75 21.08 -23.91
CA ALA A 114 -6.80 21.71 -22.98
C ALA A 114 -5.89 20.66 -22.34
N GLU A 115 -4.64 21.04 -22.09
CA GLU A 115 -3.71 20.29 -21.27
C GLU A 115 -3.66 20.90 -19.87
N THR A 116 -3.65 20.05 -18.85
CA THR A 116 -3.61 20.47 -17.45
C THR A 116 -2.91 19.41 -16.61
N SER A 117 -2.63 19.72 -15.35
CA SER A 117 -2.05 18.77 -14.41
C SER A 117 -2.93 18.59 -13.17
N LEU A 118 -2.89 17.41 -12.58
CA LEU A 118 -3.49 17.10 -11.28
C LEU A 118 -2.46 16.53 -10.32
N GLY A 119 -2.26 17.22 -9.20
CA GLY A 119 -1.46 16.74 -8.09
C GLY A 119 -2.28 15.91 -7.09
N PHE A 120 -1.64 14.91 -6.51
CA PHE A 120 -2.19 14.06 -5.44
C PHE A 120 -1.13 13.82 -4.38
N TYR A 121 -1.50 13.93 -3.11
CA TYR A 121 -0.66 13.39 -2.05
C TYR A 121 -0.74 11.86 -2.05
N GLN A 122 0.41 11.18 -1.96
CA GLN A 122 0.51 9.73 -1.86
C GLN A 122 1.19 9.33 -0.54
N PRO A 123 0.43 9.12 0.55
CA PRO A 123 0.98 8.66 1.82
C PRO A 123 1.89 7.45 1.61
N THR A 124 3.10 7.53 2.17
CA THR A 124 4.13 6.51 2.08
C THR A 124 4.84 6.37 3.41
N THR A 125 5.07 5.15 3.87
CA THR A 125 5.75 4.85 5.13
C THR A 125 6.93 3.92 4.88
N LEU A 126 8.09 4.26 5.42
CA LEU A 126 9.29 3.42 5.46
C LEU A 126 9.51 2.97 6.89
N THR A 127 9.41 1.66 7.13
CA THR A 127 9.74 1.05 8.41
C THR A 127 11.04 0.26 8.28
N ILE A 128 12.00 0.50 9.16
CA ILE A 128 13.26 -0.23 9.20
C ILE A 128 13.50 -0.79 10.60
N LYS A 129 13.59 -2.12 10.71
CA LYS A 129 13.82 -2.82 11.98
C LYS A 129 14.88 -3.89 11.81
N GLY A 130 16.02 -3.72 12.48
CA GLY A 130 17.17 -4.62 12.33
C GLY A 130 17.66 -4.61 10.88
N THR A 131 17.46 -5.72 10.17
CA THR A 131 17.79 -5.88 8.74
C THR A 131 16.58 -5.87 7.82
N SER A 132 15.36 -5.74 8.35
CA SER A 132 14.13 -5.72 7.56
C SER A 132 13.75 -4.28 7.20
N VAL A 133 13.38 -4.08 5.94
CA VAL A 133 12.91 -2.81 5.39
C VAL A 133 11.54 -3.04 4.79
N ILE A 134 10.55 -2.24 5.20
CA ILE A 134 9.17 -2.32 4.76
C ILE A 134 8.79 -0.94 4.21
N ILE A 135 8.40 -0.88 2.95
CA ILE A 135 7.87 0.35 2.33
C ILE A 135 6.40 0.11 2.04
N GLN A 136 5.53 0.91 2.64
CA GLN A 136 4.09 0.92 2.36
C GLN A 136 3.77 2.18 1.57
N SER A 137 3.05 2.06 0.46
CA SER A 137 2.57 3.23 -0.30
C SER A 137 1.11 3.06 -0.65
N THR A 138 0.35 4.15 -0.50
CA THR A 138 -1.09 4.16 -0.79
C THR A 138 -1.36 4.01 -2.28
N ILE A 139 -2.24 3.09 -2.65
CA ILE A 139 -2.74 2.90 -4.01
C ILE A 139 -3.65 4.08 -4.37
N MET A 140 -3.24 4.88 -5.34
CA MET A 140 -4.07 5.97 -5.87
C MET A 140 -5.08 5.45 -6.90
N GLU A 141 -6.35 5.80 -6.72
CA GLU A 141 -7.41 5.44 -7.66
C GLU A 141 -7.45 6.37 -8.87
N LYS A 142 -7.72 5.80 -10.06
CA LYS A 142 -7.43 6.40 -11.37
C LYS A 142 -8.60 7.11 -12.05
N ASN A 143 -9.72 7.38 -11.37
CA ASN A 143 -10.85 8.05 -12.01
C ASN A 143 -10.61 9.57 -12.15
N LEU A 144 -9.66 9.95 -13.01
CA LEU A 144 -9.26 11.34 -13.24
C LEU A 144 -10.39 12.19 -13.85
N GLU A 145 -11.25 11.57 -14.67
CA GLU A 145 -12.39 12.23 -15.31
C GLU A 145 -13.37 12.82 -14.28
N SER A 146 -13.51 12.18 -13.11
CA SER A 146 -14.35 12.69 -12.02
C SER A 146 -13.92 14.07 -11.48
N TYR A 147 -12.70 14.53 -11.75
CA TYR A 147 -12.20 15.84 -11.34
C TYR A 147 -12.44 16.94 -12.38
N PHE A 148 -12.98 16.60 -13.55
CA PHE A 148 -13.27 17.54 -14.63
C PHE A 148 -14.75 17.45 -15.07
N PRO A 149 -15.69 17.96 -14.26
CA PRO A 149 -17.11 17.85 -14.56
C PRO A 149 -17.45 18.40 -15.95
N GLY A 150 -18.18 17.60 -16.73
CA GLY A 150 -18.61 17.96 -18.09
C GLY A 150 -17.50 17.92 -19.14
N ARG A 151 -16.29 17.45 -18.80
CA ARG A 151 -15.17 17.31 -19.75
C ARG A 151 -14.69 15.87 -19.80
N LYS A 152 -14.42 15.40 -21.01
CA LYS A 152 -13.85 14.08 -21.24
C LYS A 152 -12.33 14.10 -21.06
N VAL A 153 -11.79 13.09 -20.40
CA VAL A 153 -10.34 12.85 -20.35
C VAL A 153 -9.95 11.95 -21.53
N TYR A 154 -9.13 12.45 -22.45
CA TYR A 154 -8.65 11.68 -23.61
C TYR A 154 -7.37 10.91 -23.30
N GLU A 155 -6.45 11.55 -22.59
CA GLU A 155 -5.16 10.98 -22.22
C GLU A 155 -4.77 11.43 -20.82
N SER A 156 -4.07 10.56 -20.11
CA SER A 156 -3.44 10.91 -18.84
C SER A 156 -2.11 10.20 -18.70
N LYS A 157 -1.10 10.92 -18.22
CA LYS A 157 0.24 10.39 -17.94
C LYS A 157 0.60 10.67 -16.49
N LYS A 158 0.94 9.61 -15.75
CA LYS A 158 1.46 9.72 -14.38
C LYS A 158 2.93 10.12 -14.44
N ILE A 159 3.29 11.20 -13.73
CA ILE A 159 4.66 11.67 -13.55
C ILE A 159 5.13 11.18 -12.20
N GLU A 160 6.32 10.56 -12.14
CA GLU A 160 7.00 10.21 -10.88
C GLU A 160 6.06 9.50 -9.88
N GLY A 161 5.51 8.36 -10.29
CA GLY A 161 4.58 7.60 -9.45
C GLY A 161 5.26 6.82 -8.32
N GLU A 162 4.46 6.03 -7.64
CA GLU A 162 4.88 5.09 -6.59
C GLU A 162 6.23 4.38 -6.83
N ASP A 163 6.41 3.72 -7.98
CA ASP A 163 7.65 3.00 -8.31
C ASP A 163 8.88 3.93 -8.29
N TYR A 164 8.72 5.19 -8.68
CA TYR A 164 9.77 6.20 -8.62
C TYR A 164 10.14 6.51 -7.16
N PHE A 165 9.17 6.80 -6.29
CA PHE A 165 9.45 7.09 -4.87
C PHE A 165 10.06 5.89 -4.14
N VAL A 166 9.55 4.69 -4.39
CA VAL A 166 10.12 3.45 -3.85
C VAL A 166 11.57 3.33 -4.31
N SER A 167 11.86 3.53 -5.60
CA SER A 167 13.23 3.45 -6.12
C SER A 167 14.18 4.46 -5.48
N LEU A 168 13.71 5.67 -5.17
CA LEU A 168 14.52 6.70 -4.51
C LEU A 168 14.84 6.33 -3.05
N LEU A 169 13.85 5.81 -2.31
CA LEU A 169 14.07 5.32 -0.94
C LEU A 169 15.07 4.16 -0.92
N ILE A 170 14.97 3.24 -1.89
CA ILE A 170 15.91 2.12 -2.02
C ILE A 170 17.31 2.62 -2.40
N ALA A 171 17.45 3.49 -3.40
CA ALA A 171 18.75 4.05 -3.80
C ALA A 171 19.45 4.79 -2.64
N ASN A 172 18.69 5.47 -1.78
CA ASN A 172 19.23 6.09 -0.57
C ASN A 172 19.79 5.05 0.41
N LEU A 173 19.09 3.93 0.63
CA LEU A 173 19.59 2.82 1.43
C LEU A 173 20.82 2.14 0.79
N GLU A 174 20.84 2.00 -0.53
CA GLU A 174 21.94 1.39 -1.29
C GLU A 174 23.26 2.16 -1.21
N THR A 175 23.22 3.41 -0.73
CA THR A 175 24.44 4.19 -0.45
C THR A 175 25.28 3.54 0.67
N PHE A 176 24.65 2.78 1.58
CA PHE A 176 25.30 2.19 2.75
C PHE A 176 25.10 0.68 2.89
N TYR A 177 24.12 0.11 2.20
CA TYR A 177 23.71 -1.28 2.34
C TYR A 177 23.60 -1.98 0.99
N GLN A 178 23.74 -3.30 0.98
CA GLN A 178 23.20 -4.10 -0.11
C GLN A 178 21.73 -4.36 0.21
N VAL A 179 20.83 -3.90 -0.66
CA VAL A 179 19.38 -4.03 -0.52
C VAL A 179 18.88 -5.11 -1.48
N GLU A 180 18.11 -6.07 -0.98
CA GLU A 180 17.52 -7.13 -1.80
C GLU A 180 16.04 -7.30 -1.45
N ALA A 181 15.22 -7.64 -2.46
CA ALA A 181 13.82 -7.98 -2.20
C ALA A 181 13.76 -9.21 -1.28
N LEU A 182 12.92 -9.14 -0.24
CA LEU A 182 12.79 -10.21 0.72
C LEU A 182 11.94 -11.34 0.13
N ASP A 183 12.53 -12.53 -0.06
CA ASP A 183 11.73 -13.73 -0.27
C ASP A 183 11.01 -14.10 1.05
N PHE A 184 9.68 -14.05 1.03
CA PHE A 184 8.85 -14.39 2.18
C PHE A 184 7.99 -15.65 1.99
N ASN A 185 8.40 -16.55 1.08
CA ASN A 185 7.66 -17.79 0.81
C ASN A 185 7.43 -18.62 2.07
N LYS A 186 8.41 -18.73 2.97
CA LYS A 186 8.27 -19.52 4.19
C LYS A 186 7.19 -18.93 5.09
N GLY A 187 7.23 -17.61 5.31
CA GLY A 187 6.24 -16.89 6.10
C GLY A 187 4.81 -17.10 5.60
N ILE A 188 4.53 -16.75 4.34
CA ILE A 188 3.15 -16.84 3.81
C ILE A 188 2.65 -18.29 3.74
N LYS A 189 3.54 -19.26 3.48
CA LYS A 189 3.18 -20.69 3.47
C LYS A 189 2.85 -21.21 4.87
N SER A 190 3.48 -20.68 5.91
CA SER A 190 3.11 -20.99 7.30
C SER A 190 1.68 -20.56 7.57
N LEU A 191 1.31 -19.32 7.22
CA LEU A 191 -0.05 -18.81 7.39
C LEU A 191 -1.08 -19.66 6.63
N TRP A 192 -0.74 -20.13 5.43
CA TRP A 192 -1.59 -21.02 4.65
C TRP A 192 -1.67 -22.44 5.23
N HIS A 193 -0.57 -22.94 5.81
CA HIS A 193 -0.54 -24.24 6.49
C HIS A 193 -1.40 -24.25 7.74
N ASP A 194 -1.29 -23.20 8.55
CA ASP A 194 -1.95 -23.07 9.86
C ASP A 194 -3.43 -22.65 9.74
N ASP A 195 -3.98 -22.60 8.53
CA ASP A 195 -5.35 -22.18 8.22
C ASP A 195 -5.66 -20.75 8.67
N SER A 196 -4.66 -19.87 8.74
CA SER A 196 -4.89 -18.43 8.91
C SER A 196 -5.47 -17.80 7.63
N VAL A 197 -4.99 -18.27 6.48
CA VAL A 197 -5.45 -17.84 5.16
C VAL A 197 -5.63 -19.03 4.23
N ASP A 198 -6.45 -18.86 3.20
CA ASP A 198 -6.50 -19.77 2.06
C ASP A 198 -6.53 -18.97 0.75
N SER A 199 -6.14 -19.61 -0.34
CA SER A 199 -5.99 -18.95 -1.64
C SER A 199 -7.24 -19.08 -2.50
N LYS A 200 -7.68 -17.95 -3.08
CA LYS A 200 -8.66 -17.92 -4.17
C LYS A 200 -8.01 -18.03 -5.55
N TYR A 201 -6.77 -17.56 -5.66
CA TYR A 201 -6.02 -17.55 -6.91
C TYR A 201 -4.55 -17.80 -6.59
N ALA A 202 -3.96 -18.82 -7.17
CA ALA A 202 -2.56 -19.18 -6.94
C ALA A 202 -1.79 -19.28 -8.25
N LYS A 203 -0.62 -18.64 -8.29
CA LYS A 203 0.33 -18.74 -9.40
C LYS A 203 1.65 -19.27 -8.86
N TRP A 204 2.24 -20.28 -9.53
CA TRP A 204 3.47 -20.92 -9.06
C TRP A 204 4.34 -21.41 -10.20
N LYS A 205 5.62 -21.62 -9.90
CA LYS A 205 6.62 -22.10 -10.87
C LYS A 205 6.72 -23.63 -10.84
N LYS A 206 6.54 -24.26 -12.00
CA LYS A 206 6.88 -25.66 -12.26
C LYS A 206 8.30 -25.76 -12.82
N SER A 207 8.82 -26.99 -12.95
CA SER A 207 10.19 -27.24 -13.43
C SER A 207 10.52 -26.62 -14.78
N SER A 208 9.55 -26.48 -15.68
CA SER A 208 9.73 -25.89 -17.02
C SER A 208 8.74 -24.78 -17.38
N SER A 209 7.78 -24.45 -16.50
CA SER A 209 6.69 -23.53 -16.84
C SER A 209 6.12 -22.80 -15.62
N THR A 210 5.15 -21.91 -15.85
CA THR A 210 4.35 -21.28 -14.79
C THR A 210 2.93 -21.81 -14.89
N ALA A 211 2.33 -22.14 -13.74
CA ALA A 211 0.94 -22.56 -13.66
C ALA A 211 0.14 -21.55 -12.82
N THR A 212 -1.16 -21.51 -13.09
CA THR A 212 -2.12 -20.61 -12.47
C THR A 212 -3.41 -21.39 -12.23
N GLU A 213 -4.00 -21.21 -11.06
CA GLU A 213 -5.32 -21.73 -10.69
C GLU A 213 -6.17 -20.59 -10.12
N SER A 214 -7.45 -20.55 -10.46
CA SER A 214 -8.40 -19.53 -9.99
C SER A 214 -9.70 -20.20 -9.56
N MET A 215 -10.18 -19.83 -8.38
CA MET A 215 -11.42 -20.30 -7.78
C MET A 215 -12.51 -19.24 -7.87
N ASP A 216 -13.77 -19.67 -7.87
CA ASP A 216 -14.93 -18.80 -7.67
C ASP A 216 -14.96 -18.24 -6.23
N GLU A 217 -15.68 -17.14 -6.01
CA GLU A 217 -15.62 -16.36 -4.76
C GLU A 217 -15.95 -17.14 -3.47
N GLU A 218 -16.78 -18.17 -3.59
CA GLU A 218 -17.24 -19.01 -2.48
C GLU A 218 -16.26 -20.12 -2.09
N TYR A 219 -15.24 -20.38 -2.91
CA TYR A 219 -14.36 -21.54 -2.74
C TYR A 219 -12.89 -21.13 -2.61
N THR A 220 -12.14 -21.95 -1.87
CA THR A 220 -10.71 -21.78 -1.70
C THR A 220 -9.94 -23.04 -2.07
N LEU A 221 -8.68 -22.87 -2.43
CA LEU A 221 -7.89 -23.90 -3.08
C LEU A 221 -7.62 -25.09 -2.16
N LYS A 222 -7.28 -24.87 -0.89
CA LYS A 222 -6.99 -25.96 0.05
C LYS A 222 -8.25 -26.79 0.35
N GLU A 223 -9.42 -26.15 0.40
CA GLU A 223 -10.71 -26.81 0.60
C GLU A 223 -11.11 -27.69 -0.60
N LYS A 224 -11.00 -27.17 -1.83
CA LYS A 224 -11.48 -27.88 -3.03
C LYS A 224 -10.46 -28.79 -3.70
N TYR A 225 -9.19 -28.41 -3.68
CA TYR A 225 -8.11 -29.12 -4.35
C TYR A 225 -6.94 -29.38 -3.39
N PRO A 226 -7.16 -30.21 -2.34
CA PRO A 226 -6.14 -30.47 -1.32
C PRO A 226 -4.86 -31.11 -1.89
N ASP A 227 -4.97 -31.90 -2.95
CA ASP A 227 -3.79 -32.51 -3.60
C ASP A 227 -2.98 -31.48 -4.38
N LEU A 228 -3.65 -30.53 -5.07
CA LEU A 228 -2.99 -29.41 -5.71
C LEU A 228 -2.27 -28.53 -4.68
N TYR A 229 -2.90 -28.27 -3.53
CA TYR A 229 -2.27 -27.58 -2.41
C TYR A 229 -0.97 -28.27 -1.95
N LYS A 230 -0.97 -29.60 -1.80
CA LYS A 230 0.24 -30.37 -1.42
C LYS A 230 1.37 -30.24 -2.44
N GLU A 231 1.06 -30.04 -3.72
CA GLU A 231 2.07 -29.77 -4.75
C GLU A 231 2.56 -28.32 -4.68
N LEU A 232 1.63 -27.36 -4.55
CA LEU A 232 1.89 -25.93 -4.48
C LEU A 232 2.84 -25.56 -3.36
N ILE A 233 2.63 -26.12 -2.16
CA ILE A 233 3.41 -25.77 -0.98
C ILE A 233 4.90 -26.11 -1.16
N LYS A 234 5.25 -27.02 -2.08
CA LYS A 234 6.62 -27.44 -2.38
C LYS A 234 7.34 -26.51 -3.36
N ALA A 235 6.62 -25.70 -4.13
CA ALA A 235 7.18 -24.79 -5.13
C ALA A 235 7.18 -23.33 -4.64
N PRO A 236 8.11 -22.47 -5.06
CA PRO A 236 8.00 -21.03 -4.81
C PRO A 236 6.68 -20.49 -5.39
N LEU A 237 5.95 -19.76 -4.55
CA LEU A 237 4.73 -19.07 -4.94
C LEU A 237 5.10 -17.79 -5.68
N GLY A 238 4.43 -17.54 -6.80
CA GLY A 238 4.36 -16.21 -7.40
C GLY A 238 3.15 -15.46 -6.85
N ARG A 239 2.68 -14.47 -7.61
CA ARG A 239 1.49 -13.68 -7.25
C ARG A 239 0.28 -14.55 -6.95
N THR A 240 -0.18 -14.53 -5.70
CA THR A 240 -1.27 -15.34 -5.15
C THR A 240 -2.22 -14.44 -4.36
N ILE A 241 -3.53 -14.63 -4.49
CA ILE A 241 -4.56 -13.90 -3.73
C ILE A 241 -5.01 -14.79 -2.58
N PHE A 242 -4.89 -14.26 -1.38
CA PHE A 242 -5.28 -14.89 -0.12
C PHE A 242 -6.54 -14.24 0.42
N LYS A 243 -7.38 -15.07 1.04
CA LYS A 243 -8.53 -14.69 1.84
C LYS A 243 -8.26 -15.11 3.28
N ASN A 244 -8.52 -14.22 4.24
CA ASN A 244 -8.57 -14.58 5.64
C ASN A 244 -9.75 -15.54 5.86
N ILE A 245 -9.48 -16.69 6.47
CA ILE A 245 -10.49 -17.70 6.81
C ILE A 245 -10.73 -17.81 8.33
N LYS A 246 -9.97 -17.06 9.14
CA LYS A 246 -10.13 -16.95 10.59
C LYS A 246 -10.37 -15.50 10.99
N ASP A 247 -11.62 -15.16 11.27
CA ASP A 247 -12.01 -13.81 11.70
C ASP A 247 -11.29 -13.35 12.99
N THR A 248 -10.81 -14.27 13.81
CA THR A 248 -10.12 -13.98 15.08
C THR A 248 -8.71 -13.41 14.92
N GLU A 249 -8.09 -13.47 13.74
CA GLU A 249 -6.68 -13.11 13.57
C GLU A 249 -6.41 -11.61 13.37
N ASN A 250 -7.46 -10.78 13.27
CA ASN A 250 -7.39 -9.35 12.94
C ASN A 250 -6.37 -9.04 11.82
N ILE A 251 -6.48 -9.75 10.70
CA ILE A 251 -5.72 -9.51 9.47
C ILE A 251 -6.68 -9.11 8.35
N ASN A 252 -6.17 -8.51 7.28
CA ASN A 252 -6.99 -8.08 6.14
C ASN A 252 -7.83 -9.23 5.59
N SER A 253 -9.10 -8.94 5.27
CA SER A 253 -10.02 -9.94 4.71
C SER A 253 -9.49 -10.58 3.43
N HIS A 254 -8.84 -9.80 2.57
CA HIS A 254 -8.17 -10.26 1.35
C HIS A 254 -6.88 -9.47 1.13
N PHE A 255 -5.88 -10.14 0.58
CA PHE A 255 -4.65 -9.50 0.10
C PHE A 255 -4.01 -10.35 -1.00
N SER A 256 -3.20 -9.74 -1.85
CA SER A 256 -2.35 -10.48 -2.79
C SER A 256 -0.90 -10.41 -2.37
N ALA A 257 -0.14 -11.48 -2.57
CA ALA A 257 1.28 -11.53 -2.27
C ALA A 257 2.05 -12.12 -3.45
N ASP A 258 3.20 -11.54 -3.81
CA ASP A 258 4.21 -12.14 -4.67
C ASP A 258 5.49 -12.33 -3.85
N PRO A 259 5.63 -13.49 -3.17
CA PRO A 259 6.71 -13.72 -2.22
C PRO A 259 8.10 -13.63 -2.83
N THR A 260 8.25 -14.05 -4.09
CA THR A 260 9.54 -13.99 -4.81
C THR A 260 9.99 -12.57 -5.14
N LYS A 261 9.08 -11.60 -5.11
CA LYS A 261 9.36 -10.20 -5.38
C LYS A 261 9.33 -9.32 -4.13
N GLY A 262 9.04 -9.90 -2.97
CA GLY A 262 8.88 -9.13 -1.75
C GLY A 262 7.69 -8.18 -1.79
N THR A 263 6.59 -8.48 -2.48
CA THR A 263 5.44 -7.56 -2.55
C THR A 263 4.14 -8.12 -2.00
N ILE A 264 3.38 -7.27 -1.30
CA ILE A 264 2.00 -7.51 -0.84
C ILE A 264 1.11 -6.37 -1.36
N THR A 265 -0.14 -6.66 -1.67
CA THR A 265 -1.13 -5.68 -2.12
C THR A 265 -2.40 -5.82 -1.31
N ILE A 266 -2.80 -4.72 -0.67
CA ILE A 266 -4.05 -4.55 0.07
C ILE A 266 -4.97 -3.71 -0.82
N SER A 267 -5.83 -4.35 -1.60
CA SER A 267 -6.72 -3.66 -2.56
C SER A 267 -8.10 -3.32 -2.00
N ILE A 268 -8.41 -3.79 -0.79
CA ILE A 268 -9.65 -3.53 -0.06
C ILE A 268 -9.27 -2.71 1.18
N TYR A 269 -10.10 -1.74 1.53
CA TYR A 269 -9.89 -0.97 2.75
C TYR A 269 -9.86 -1.90 3.97
N PRO A 270 -8.84 -1.78 4.82
CA PRO A 270 -8.82 -2.49 6.10
C PRO A 270 -9.95 -2.01 7.02
N ASP A 271 -10.53 -2.92 7.78
CA ASP A 271 -11.60 -2.59 8.74
C ASP A 271 -11.04 -2.03 10.06
N ASP A 272 -9.77 -2.31 10.34
CA ASP A 272 -9.04 -1.93 11.56
C ASP A 272 -7.60 -1.52 11.20
N LEU A 273 -7.06 -0.53 11.94
CA LEU A 273 -5.77 0.10 11.66
C LEU A 273 -4.60 -0.89 11.70
N ASP A 274 -4.70 -1.96 12.49
CA ASP A 274 -3.60 -2.90 12.69
C ASP A 274 -3.64 -4.08 11.71
N GLN A 275 -4.70 -4.28 10.93
CA GLN A 275 -4.83 -5.43 10.03
C GLN A 275 -3.65 -5.60 9.07
N THR A 276 -3.26 -4.52 8.38
CA THR A 276 -2.14 -4.55 7.42
C THR A 276 -0.82 -4.84 8.12
N LYS A 277 -0.58 -4.23 9.29
CA LYS A 277 0.59 -4.51 10.13
C LYS A 277 0.61 -5.97 10.59
N ASN A 278 -0.53 -6.51 10.99
CA ASN A 278 -0.66 -7.89 11.47
C ASN A 278 -0.36 -8.90 10.37
N VAL A 279 -0.80 -8.66 9.12
CA VAL A 279 -0.42 -9.48 7.97
C VAL A 279 1.10 -9.50 7.81
N ILE A 280 1.73 -8.32 7.77
CA ILE A 280 3.18 -8.19 7.58
C ILE A 280 3.93 -8.88 8.73
N ASN A 281 3.57 -8.60 9.98
CA ASN A 281 4.22 -9.15 11.17
C ASN A 281 4.08 -10.67 11.25
N LYS A 282 2.91 -11.23 10.93
CA LYS A 282 2.71 -12.69 10.90
C LYS A 282 3.56 -13.35 9.81
N ILE A 283 3.63 -12.75 8.62
CA ILE A 283 4.50 -13.26 7.54
C ILE A 283 5.96 -13.21 7.98
N LEU A 284 6.44 -12.07 8.46
CA LEU A 284 7.85 -11.87 8.81
C LEU A 284 8.30 -12.72 10.02
N SER A 285 7.43 -12.92 11.02
CA SER A 285 7.76 -13.73 12.19
C SER A 285 7.86 -15.23 11.89
N ASN A 286 7.25 -15.69 10.80
CA ASN A 286 7.32 -17.09 10.35
C ASN A 286 8.30 -17.31 9.19
N ASN A 287 8.96 -16.25 8.71
CA ASN A 287 9.90 -16.33 7.59
C ASN A 287 11.29 -16.76 8.02
#